data_AF-I0YZS6-F1
#
_entry.id   AF-I0YZS6-F1
#
_cell.length_a   1.000
_cell.length_b   1.000
_cell.length_c   1.000
_cell.angle_alpha   90.00
_cell.angle_beta   90.00
_cell.angle_gamma   90.00
#
_symmetry.space_group_name_H-M   'P 1'
#
loop_
_entity.id
_entity.type
_entity.pdbx_description
1 polymer ?
#
loop_
_entity_poly.entity_id
_entity_poly.type
_entity_poly.pdbx_seq_one_letter_code
_entity_poly.pdbx_strand_id
1 'polypeptide(L)'
;MQATVSDLQSKFHKAKPTFYPSRQRFSLPLKAGEKKATSLAAGKKLSDYDVKDGSVLIFKDLGPQIGYSTVFFWEYFGPLVVYALFYFLPSVFYPTYKNIPDKHPVQTMAVAYWSFHYAKRIFETFFVHRFSHGTMPLTNLFKNCGYYWGFAAFVSYFVNHPLYTAPSTEVAYILFGIAMLCQFANLTTHVIQRNLRPPGGKGYAIPRGFGFDYITCANYTFEIYGWILFAAATWTLPALIFITAGAAQMAIWAKAKHARLRKIFDGKDGRAKYPKRWIMLPPFF
;
A
#
# COMPACT_ATOMS: atom_id res chain seq x y z
N MET A 1 1.58 -35.79 14.13
CA MET A 1 1.05 -35.74 12.74
C MET A 1 1.78 -34.67 11.95
N GLN A 2 2.26 -34.97 10.73
CA GLN A 2 2.90 -33.99 9.85
C GLN A 2 1.92 -33.11 9.05
N ALA A 3 0.60 -33.39 9.15
CA ALA A 3 -0.43 -32.68 8.41
C ALA A 3 -0.44 -31.17 8.72
N THR A 4 -0.61 -30.37 7.67
CA THR A 4 -0.63 -28.92 7.72
C THR A 4 -2.05 -28.37 7.66
N VAL A 5 -2.19 -27.09 8.01
CA VAL A 5 -3.44 -26.34 7.83
C VAL A 5 -3.86 -26.32 6.35
N SER A 6 -2.91 -26.30 5.41
CA SER A 6 -3.20 -26.33 3.98
C SER A 6 -3.80 -27.67 3.54
N ASP A 7 -3.36 -28.78 4.13
CA ASP A 7 -3.92 -30.11 3.87
C ASP A 7 -5.36 -30.20 4.36
N LEU A 8 -5.63 -29.65 5.56
CA LEU A 8 -6.98 -29.53 6.10
C LEU A 8 -7.89 -28.71 5.17
N GLN A 9 -7.41 -27.54 4.71
CA GLN A 9 -8.17 -26.68 3.82
C GLN A 9 -8.48 -27.37 2.48
N SER A 10 -7.51 -28.11 1.93
CA SER A 10 -7.66 -28.86 0.69
C SER A 10 -8.66 -29.99 0.84
N LYS A 11 -8.62 -30.74 1.94
CA LYS A 11 -9.62 -31.78 2.25
C LYS A 11 -11.02 -31.19 2.44
N PHE A 12 -11.14 -30.06 3.16
CA PHE A 12 -12.43 -29.39 3.35
C PHE A 12 -13.01 -28.90 2.03
N HIS A 13 -12.18 -28.36 1.13
CA HIS A 13 -12.62 -27.95 -0.20
C HIS A 13 -13.14 -29.13 -1.03
N LYS A 14 -12.48 -30.30 -0.98
CA LYS A 14 -12.99 -31.52 -1.65
C LYS A 14 -14.37 -31.93 -1.14
N ALA A 15 -14.63 -31.77 0.16
CA ALA A 15 -15.93 -32.08 0.76
C ALA A 15 -17.00 -30.99 0.50
N LYS A 16 -16.58 -29.72 0.41
CA LYS A 16 -17.44 -28.55 0.18
C LYS A 16 -16.82 -27.63 -0.88
N PRO A 17 -17.06 -27.90 -2.18
CA PRO A 17 -16.40 -27.20 -3.29
C PRO A 17 -16.56 -25.67 -3.29
N THR A 18 -17.66 -25.14 -2.78
CA THR A 18 -17.92 -23.69 -2.68
C THR A 18 -16.84 -22.93 -1.88
N PHE A 19 -16.22 -23.59 -0.90
CA PHE A 19 -15.23 -22.99 -0.02
C PHE A 19 -13.82 -23.37 -0.48
N TYR A 20 -13.31 -22.72 -1.52
CA TYR A 20 -11.91 -22.90 -1.94
C TYR A 20 -10.92 -22.39 -0.88
N PRO A 21 -9.67 -22.89 -0.82
CA PRO A 21 -8.78 -22.72 0.33
C PRO A 21 -8.59 -21.28 0.84
N SER A 22 -8.50 -20.27 -0.03
CA SER A 22 -8.33 -18.89 0.43
C SER A 22 -9.57 -18.29 1.09
N ARG A 23 -10.79 -18.80 0.82
CA ARG A 23 -12.01 -18.41 1.55
C ARG A 23 -12.06 -18.95 2.98
N GLN A 24 -11.27 -19.98 3.27
CA GLN A 24 -11.39 -20.73 4.50
C GLN A 24 -10.52 -20.13 5.60
N ARG A 25 -11.13 -19.76 6.72
CA ARG A 25 -10.42 -19.48 7.97
C ARG A 25 -10.84 -20.48 9.04
N PHE A 26 -9.86 -21.25 9.50
CA PHE A 26 -10.01 -22.09 10.68
C PHE A 26 -9.39 -21.42 11.90
N SER A 27 -10.07 -21.50 13.04
CA SER A 27 -9.56 -21.06 14.34
C SER A 27 -9.86 -22.06 15.43
N LEU A 28 -9.05 -22.06 16.48
CA LEU A 28 -9.38 -22.77 17.71
C LEU A 28 -10.62 -22.15 18.37
N PRO A 29 -11.41 -22.93 19.14
CA PRO A 29 -12.47 -22.38 19.97
C PRO A 29 -11.93 -21.31 20.91
N LEU A 30 -12.76 -20.30 21.19
CA LEU A 30 -12.37 -19.21 22.08
C LEU A 30 -12.20 -19.75 23.50
N LYS A 31 -11.02 -19.57 24.11
CA LYS A 31 -10.79 -19.95 25.51
C LYS A 31 -11.39 -18.88 26.44
N ALA A 32 -11.85 -19.31 27.63
CA ALA A 32 -12.38 -18.39 28.64
C ALA A 32 -11.35 -17.31 28.99
N GLY A 33 -11.73 -16.03 28.85
CA GLY A 33 -10.85 -14.88 29.10
C GLY A 33 -10.09 -14.33 27.87
N GLU A 34 -10.09 -15.04 26.74
CA GLU A 34 -9.47 -14.53 25.50
C GLU A 34 -10.44 -13.63 24.70
N LYS A 35 -9.96 -12.47 24.24
CA LYS A 35 -10.76 -11.55 23.40
C LYS A 35 -10.79 -11.94 21.92
N LYS A 36 -9.93 -12.85 21.47
CA LYS A 36 -9.81 -13.25 20.06
C LYS A 36 -9.38 -14.71 19.93
N ALA A 37 -10.07 -15.45 19.07
CA ALA A 37 -9.71 -16.83 18.76
C ALA A 37 -8.39 -16.91 17.97
N THR A 38 -7.59 -17.93 18.29
CA THR A 38 -6.32 -18.20 17.60
C THR A 38 -6.59 -18.78 16.22
N SER A 39 -6.19 -18.04 15.18
CA SER A 39 -6.34 -18.47 13.78
C SER A 39 -5.22 -19.40 13.37
N LEU A 40 -5.57 -20.49 12.69
CA LEU A 40 -4.61 -21.42 12.11
C LEU A 40 -4.03 -20.82 10.83
N ALA A 41 -2.71 -20.70 10.75
CA ALA A 41 -2.02 -20.11 9.61
C ALA A 41 -1.74 -21.15 8.52
N ALA A 42 -2.03 -20.82 7.26
CA ALA A 42 -1.73 -21.69 6.13
C ALA A 42 -0.25 -22.10 6.09
N GLY A 43 0.00 -23.37 5.79
CA GLY A 43 1.32 -24.00 5.75
C GLY A 43 1.96 -24.32 7.10
N LYS A 44 1.35 -23.97 8.24
CA LYS A 44 1.81 -24.42 9.57
C LYS A 44 1.30 -25.83 9.87
N LYS A 45 2.00 -26.57 10.72
CA LYS A 45 1.57 -27.92 11.13
C LYS A 45 0.37 -27.78 12.06
N LEU A 46 -0.58 -28.69 11.96
CA LEU A 46 -1.72 -28.75 12.88
C LEU A 46 -1.25 -29.01 14.33
N SER A 47 -0.16 -29.76 14.49
CA SER A 47 0.49 -30.00 15.78
C SER A 47 1.01 -28.73 16.46
N ASP A 48 1.38 -27.69 15.69
CA ASP A 48 1.84 -26.41 16.25
C ASP A 48 0.71 -25.67 17.02
N TYR A 49 -0.54 -26.11 16.83
CA TYR A 49 -1.74 -25.58 17.46
C TYR A 49 -2.42 -26.60 18.39
N ASP A 50 -1.74 -27.70 18.74
CA ASP A 50 -2.28 -28.81 19.54
C ASP A 50 -3.55 -29.45 18.96
N VAL A 51 -3.75 -29.35 17.64
CA VAL A 51 -4.91 -29.97 16.96
C VAL A 51 -4.66 -31.47 16.82
N LYS A 52 -5.53 -32.25 17.44
CA LYS A 52 -5.52 -33.72 17.46
C LYS A 52 -6.83 -34.28 16.88
N ASP A 53 -6.88 -35.59 16.69
CA ASP A 53 -8.15 -36.25 16.35
C ASP A 53 -9.21 -35.95 17.42
N GLY A 54 -10.45 -35.73 16.99
CA GLY A 54 -11.55 -35.25 17.84
C GLY A 54 -11.51 -33.76 18.23
N SER A 55 -10.50 -32.99 17.81
CA SER A 55 -10.45 -31.55 18.10
C SER A 55 -11.53 -30.77 17.33
N VAL A 56 -12.18 -29.84 18.01
CA VAL A 56 -13.17 -28.95 17.40
C VAL A 56 -12.47 -27.71 16.83
N LEU A 57 -12.73 -27.41 15.56
CA LEU A 57 -12.27 -26.18 14.89
C LEU A 57 -13.47 -25.33 14.48
N ILE A 58 -13.32 -24.02 14.61
CA ILE A 58 -14.31 -23.05 14.13
C ILE A 58 -13.98 -22.70 12.68
N PHE A 59 -14.90 -22.99 11.78
CA PHE A 59 -14.83 -22.57 10.39
C PHE A 59 -15.49 -21.19 10.21
N LYS A 60 -14.84 -20.31 9.46
CA LYS A 60 -15.39 -19.05 8.99
C LYS A 60 -15.14 -18.90 7.50
N ASP A 61 -16.21 -18.67 6.73
CA ASP A 61 -16.11 -18.23 5.34
C ASP A 61 -15.76 -16.74 5.28
N LEU A 62 -14.67 -16.43 4.58
CA LEU A 62 -14.21 -15.06 4.36
C LEU A 62 -14.90 -14.37 3.16
N GLY A 63 -15.72 -15.11 2.40
CA GLY A 63 -16.30 -14.65 1.14
C GLY A 63 -15.26 -14.65 0.00
N PRO A 64 -15.64 -14.21 -1.21
CA PRO A 64 -14.73 -14.15 -2.36
C PRO A 64 -13.42 -13.42 -2.05
N GLN A 65 -12.30 -14.07 -2.34
CA GLN A 65 -10.96 -13.56 -2.06
C GLN A 65 -10.20 -13.27 -3.36
N ILE A 66 -9.32 -12.26 -3.30
CA ILE A 66 -8.44 -11.88 -4.40
C ILE A 66 -7.00 -11.73 -3.89
N GLY A 67 -6.02 -12.09 -4.72
CA GLY A 67 -4.60 -11.98 -4.40
C GLY A 67 -4.14 -10.52 -4.26
N TYR A 68 -3.23 -10.25 -3.33
CA TYR A 68 -2.74 -8.88 -3.08
C TYR A 68 -2.06 -8.26 -4.31
N SER A 69 -1.28 -9.02 -5.08
CA SER A 69 -0.65 -8.52 -6.30
C SER A 69 -1.68 -8.04 -7.31
N THR A 70 -2.76 -8.81 -7.52
CA THR A 70 -3.87 -8.41 -8.39
C THR A 70 -4.59 -7.17 -7.88
N VAL A 71 -4.78 -7.05 -6.56
CA VAL A 71 -5.42 -5.87 -5.98
C VAL A 71 -4.58 -4.63 -6.20
N PHE A 72 -3.31 -4.67 -5.82
CA PHE A 72 -2.42 -3.52 -5.98
C PHE A 72 -2.22 -3.15 -7.45
N PHE A 73 -2.21 -4.13 -8.36
CA PHE A 73 -2.21 -3.85 -9.79
C PHE A 73 -3.41 -2.97 -10.20
N TRP A 74 -4.64 -3.39 -9.91
CA TRP A 74 -5.84 -2.64 -10.31
C TRP A 74 -6.00 -1.32 -9.53
N GLU A 75 -5.54 -1.28 -8.29
CA GLU A 75 -5.47 -0.06 -7.48
C GLU A 75 -4.60 1.01 -8.16
N TYR A 76 -3.45 0.62 -8.74
CA TYR A 76 -2.48 1.54 -9.36
C TYR A 76 -2.64 1.72 -10.87
N PHE A 77 -3.21 0.73 -11.56
CA PHE A 77 -3.48 0.81 -13.00
C PHE A 77 -4.50 1.89 -13.34
N GLY A 78 -5.55 2.03 -12.52
CA GLY A 78 -6.55 3.07 -12.73
C GLY A 78 -5.97 4.48 -12.71
N PRO A 79 -5.28 4.92 -11.64
CA PRO A 79 -4.71 6.25 -11.59
C PRO A 79 -3.75 6.56 -12.75
N LEU A 80 -3.01 5.55 -13.24
CA LEU A 80 -2.15 5.68 -14.41
C LEU A 80 -2.97 5.98 -15.66
N VAL A 81 -4.01 5.19 -15.93
CA VAL A 81 -4.86 5.35 -17.12
C VAL A 81 -5.74 6.60 -17.01
N VAL A 82 -6.43 6.79 -15.89
CA VAL A 82 -7.36 7.90 -15.66
C VAL A 82 -6.66 9.23 -15.84
N TYR A 83 -5.49 9.45 -15.22
CA TYR A 83 -4.78 10.72 -15.38
C TYR A 83 -4.38 10.95 -16.85
N ALA A 84 -3.87 9.92 -17.52
CA ALA A 84 -3.50 10.00 -18.93
C ALA A 84 -4.72 10.36 -19.83
N LEU A 85 -5.90 9.81 -19.54
CA LEU A 85 -7.12 10.13 -20.28
C LEU A 85 -7.48 11.63 -20.18
N PHE A 86 -7.42 12.25 -19.00
CA PHE A 86 -7.67 13.70 -18.85
C PHE A 86 -6.63 14.56 -19.57
N TYR A 87 -5.37 14.12 -19.62
CA TYR A 87 -4.30 14.85 -20.30
C TYR A 87 -4.39 14.74 -21.84
N PHE A 88 -4.54 13.52 -22.38
CA PHE A 88 -4.48 13.25 -23.82
C PHE A 88 -5.82 13.39 -24.55
N LEU A 89 -6.95 13.28 -23.85
CA LEU A 89 -8.29 13.38 -24.45
C LEU A 89 -9.08 14.58 -23.91
N PRO A 90 -8.54 15.82 -23.96
CA PRO A 90 -9.18 16.95 -23.33
C PRO A 90 -10.54 17.30 -23.97
N SER A 91 -10.79 16.96 -25.24
CA SER A 91 -12.10 17.15 -25.89
C SER A 91 -13.22 16.31 -25.27
N VAL A 92 -12.88 15.15 -24.69
CA VAL A 92 -13.85 14.27 -24.02
C VAL A 92 -14.19 14.81 -22.63
N PHE A 93 -13.18 15.30 -21.90
CA PHE A 93 -13.33 15.70 -20.50
C PHE A 93 -13.66 17.18 -20.30
N TYR A 94 -13.43 18.03 -21.31
CA TYR A 94 -13.75 19.45 -21.30
C TYR A 94 -14.57 19.84 -22.55
N PRO A 95 -15.73 19.20 -22.80
CA PRO A 95 -16.46 19.31 -24.07
C PRO A 95 -17.05 20.71 -24.33
N THR A 96 -17.16 21.54 -23.29
CA THR A 96 -17.66 22.92 -23.39
C THR A 96 -16.64 23.89 -24.00
N TYR A 97 -15.36 23.50 -24.09
CA TYR A 97 -14.29 24.34 -24.63
C TYR A 97 -14.07 24.05 -26.11
N LYS A 98 -14.49 24.97 -26.98
CA LYS A 98 -14.33 24.85 -28.44
C LYS A 98 -12.87 24.86 -28.90
N ASN A 99 -12.03 25.66 -28.23
CA ASN A 99 -10.60 25.75 -28.48
C ASN A 99 -9.87 25.37 -27.18
N ILE A 100 -9.21 24.23 -27.18
CA ILE A 100 -8.44 23.75 -26.03
C ILE A 100 -7.04 24.33 -26.15
N PRO A 101 -6.55 25.11 -25.17
CA PRO A 101 -5.21 25.67 -25.21
C PRO A 101 -4.14 24.58 -25.22
N ASP A 102 -2.96 24.94 -25.75
CA ASP A 102 -1.77 24.12 -25.64
C ASP A 102 -1.42 23.85 -24.17
N LYS A 103 -0.87 22.66 -23.92
CA LYS A 103 -0.54 22.23 -22.56
C LYS A 103 0.66 23.03 -22.03
N HIS A 104 0.51 23.60 -20.85
CA HIS A 104 1.61 24.23 -20.14
C HIS A 104 2.65 23.17 -19.75
N PRO A 105 3.97 23.48 -19.74
CA PRO A 105 5.01 22.52 -19.33
C PRO A 105 4.75 21.87 -17.96
N VAL A 106 4.13 22.60 -17.03
CA VAL A 106 3.72 22.09 -15.71
C VAL A 106 2.71 20.94 -15.81
N GLN A 107 1.76 21.01 -16.75
CA GLN A 107 0.79 19.93 -16.98
C GLN A 107 1.50 18.69 -17.52
N THR A 108 2.43 18.87 -18.46
CA THR A 108 3.26 17.79 -19.03
C THR A 108 4.12 17.13 -17.96
N MET A 109 4.75 17.91 -17.09
CA MET A 109 5.52 17.39 -15.95
C MET A 109 4.63 16.66 -14.95
N ALA A 110 3.43 17.18 -14.68
CA ALA A 110 2.50 16.57 -13.76
C ALA A 110 2.05 15.17 -14.23
N VAL A 111 1.66 15.03 -15.50
CA VAL A 111 1.31 13.71 -16.07
C VAL A 111 2.53 12.79 -16.09
N ALA A 112 3.73 13.29 -16.39
CA ALA A 112 4.95 12.49 -16.40
C ALA A 112 5.30 11.96 -15.00
N TYR A 113 5.29 12.83 -13.98
CA TYR A 113 5.52 12.45 -12.59
C TYR A 113 4.48 11.45 -12.09
N TRP A 114 3.20 11.74 -12.32
CA TRP A 114 2.09 10.89 -11.91
C TRP A 114 2.19 9.50 -12.55
N SER A 115 2.44 9.48 -13.86
CA SER A 115 2.60 8.23 -14.61
C SER A 115 3.81 7.43 -14.13
N PHE A 116 4.96 8.09 -13.93
CA PHE A 116 6.15 7.45 -13.39
C PHE A 116 5.88 6.84 -12.01
N HIS A 117 5.24 7.60 -11.12
CA HIS A 117 4.88 7.11 -9.79
C HIS A 117 4.03 5.83 -9.88
N TYR A 118 2.90 5.85 -10.59
CA TYR A 118 2.02 4.68 -10.63
C TYR A 118 2.61 3.51 -11.43
N ALA A 119 3.36 3.76 -12.50
CA ALA A 119 4.11 2.73 -13.20
C ALA A 119 5.15 2.06 -12.29
N LYS A 120 5.90 2.86 -11.51
CA LYS A 120 6.81 2.36 -10.47
C LYS A 120 6.05 1.54 -9.43
N ARG A 121 4.89 1.99 -8.93
CA ARG A 121 4.10 1.22 -7.94
C ARG A 121 3.61 -0.13 -8.49
N ILE A 122 3.23 -0.18 -9.77
CA ILE A 122 2.88 -1.42 -10.48
C ILE A 122 4.11 -2.34 -10.56
N PHE A 123 5.26 -1.79 -10.98
CA PHE A 123 6.52 -2.55 -11.02
C PHE A 123 6.90 -3.11 -9.64
N GLU A 124 6.85 -2.27 -8.59
CA GLU A 124 7.13 -2.68 -7.22
C GLU A 124 6.21 -3.81 -6.76
N THR A 125 4.93 -3.78 -7.15
CA THR A 125 3.95 -4.81 -6.81
C THR A 125 4.34 -6.19 -7.30
N PHE A 126 4.88 -6.30 -8.52
CA PHE A 126 5.25 -7.58 -9.11
C PHE A 126 6.68 -8.00 -8.79
N PHE A 127 7.62 -7.06 -8.73
CA PHE A 127 9.06 -7.38 -8.70
C PHE A 127 9.73 -7.12 -7.36
N VAL A 128 9.16 -6.25 -6.51
CA VAL A 128 9.78 -5.82 -5.24
C VAL A 128 9.02 -6.35 -4.03
N HIS A 129 7.71 -6.14 -3.95
CA HIS A 129 6.92 -6.44 -2.77
C HIS A 129 6.82 -7.95 -2.49
N ARG A 130 6.94 -8.32 -1.21
CA ARG A 130 6.65 -9.66 -0.69
C ARG A 130 5.45 -9.59 0.24
N PHE A 131 4.30 -10.09 -0.18
CA PHE A 131 3.07 -10.05 0.62
C PHE A 131 3.08 -11.15 1.70
N SER A 132 2.73 -10.81 2.95
CA SER A 132 2.68 -11.78 4.04
C SER A 132 1.35 -12.51 4.15
N HIS A 133 0.28 -11.89 3.66
CA HIS A 133 -1.04 -12.50 3.51
C HIS A 133 -1.24 -12.83 2.03
N GLY A 134 -1.89 -13.96 1.74
CA GLY A 134 -2.10 -14.41 0.36
C GLY A 134 -3.20 -13.63 -0.36
N THR A 135 -4.25 -13.23 0.36
CA THR A 135 -5.46 -12.64 -0.23
C THR A 135 -6.14 -11.62 0.67
N MET A 136 -7.07 -10.87 0.09
CA MET A 136 -8.02 -9.99 0.78
C MET A 136 -9.43 -10.14 0.22
N PRO A 137 -10.47 -9.70 0.97
CA PRO A 137 -11.86 -9.71 0.48
C PRO A 137 -12.02 -8.90 -0.81
N LEU A 138 -12.70 -9.47 -1.81
CA LEU A 138 -12.90 -8.82 -3.12
C LEU A 138 -13.60 -7.46 -3.02
N THR A 139 -14.51 -7.27 -2.08
CA THR A 139 -15.21 -5.99 -1.88
C THR A 139 -14.27 -4.84 -1.54
N ASN A 140 -13.12 -5.11 -0.93
CA ASN A 140 -12.12 -4.09 -0.63
C ASN A 140 -11.39 -3.62 -1.89
N LEU A 141 -11.35 -4.42 -2.97
CA LEU A 141 -10.80 -3.99 -4.26
C LEU A 141 -11.56 -2.76 -4.77
N PHE A 142 -12.89 -2.83 -4.81
CA PHE A 142 -13.72 -1.73 -5.32
C PHE A 142 -13.59 -0.46 -4.47
N LYS A 143 -13.45 -0.61 -3.14
CA LYS A 143 -13.20 0.53 -2.24
C LYS A 143 -11.85 1.18 -2.54
N ASN A 144 -10.79 0.38 -2.68
CA ASN A 144 -9.46 0.88 -2.98
C ASN A 144 -9.43 1.54 -4.36
N CYS A 145 -9.94 0.87 -5.40
CA CYS A 145 -10.03 1.43 -6.74
C CYS A 145 -10.85 2.73 -6.75
N GLY A 146 -12.01 2.78 -6.08
CA GLY A 146 -12.81 4.00 -5.97
C GLY A 146 -12.03 5.17 -5.37
N TYR A 147 -11.27 4.94 -4.29
CA TYR A 147 -10.40 5.96 -3.69
C TYR A 147 -9.32 6.43 -4.67
N TYR A 148 -8.52 5.51 -5.20
CA TYR A 148 -7.37 5.85 -6.03
C TYR A 148 -7.77 6.46 -7.38
N TRP A 149 -8.74 5.86 -8.06
CA TRP A 149 -9.20 6.30 -9.37
C TRP A 149 -9.99 7.61 -9.25
N GLY A 150 -10.77 7.78 -8.17
CA GLY A 150 -11.48 9.01 -7.87
C GLY A 150 -10.53 10.18 -7.63
N PHE A 151 -9.49 10.00 -6.81
CA PHE A 151 -8.47 11.03 -6.62
C PHE A 151 -7.67 11.31 -7.89
N ALA A 152 -7.40 10.29 -8.71
CA ALA A 152 -6.75 10.50 -10.00
C ALA A 152 -7.59 11.36 -10.93
N ALA A 153 -8.89 11.06 -11.06
CA ALA A 153 -9.83 11.87 -11.84
C ALA A 153 -9.92 13.29 -11.28
N PHE A 154 -10.06 13.43 -9.96
CA PHE A 154 -10.19 14.73 -9.32
C PHE A 154 -8.95 15.60 -9.50
N VAL A 155 -7.74 15.07 -9.28
CA VAL A 155 -6.52 15.86 -9.47
C VAL A 155 -6.28 16.16 -10.95
N SER A 156 -6.38 15.16 -11.82
CA SER A 156 -6.11 15.32 -13.25
C SER A 156 -7.10 16.25 -13.94
N TYR A 157 -8.37 16.25 -13.54
CA TYR A 157 -9.37 17.17 -14.10
C TYR A 157 -8.97 18.63 -13.90
N PHE A 158 -8.52 19.02 -12.71
CA PHE A 158 -8.18 20.41 -12.42
C PHE A 158 -6.79 20.80 -12.93
N VAL A 159 -5.80 19.90 -12.82
CA VAL A 159 -4.44 20.19 -13.34
C VAL A 159 -4.45 20.31 -14.87
N ASN A 160 -5.28 19.52 -15.57
CA ASN A 160 -5.35 19.53 -17.03
C ASN A 160 -6.45 20.44 -17.60
N HIS A 161 -7.16 21.16 -16.74
CA HIS A 161 -8.28 22.02 -17.14
C HIS A 161 -7.81 23.12 -18.10
N PRO A 162 -8.60 23.50 -19.13
CA PRO A 162 -8.25 24.59 -20.05
C PRO A 162 -8.00 25.95 -19.38
N LEU A 163 -8.58 26.18 -18.20
CA LEU A 163 -8.39 27.40 -17.40
C LEU A 163 -7.33 27.25 -16.30
N TYR A 164 -6.53 26.20 -16.33
CA TYR A 164 -5.47 26.00 -15.34
C TYR A 164 -4.41 27.11 -15.43
N THR A 165 -4.19 27.81 -14.32
CA THR A 165 -3.14 28.82 -14.18
C THR A 165 -1.95 28.19 -13.47
N ALA A 166 -0.90 27.91 -14.23
CA ALA A 166 0.32 27.31 -13.70
C ALA A 166 1.13 28.30 -12.83
N PRO A 167 1.84 27.81 -11.79
CA PRO A 167 2.91 28.58 -11.15
C PRO A 167 4.11 28.74 -12.09
N SER A 168 5.15 29.46 -11.65
CA SER A 168 6.41 29.61 -12.40
C SER A 168 6.95 28.25 -12.86
N THR A 169 7.27 28.16 -14.15
CA THR A 169 7.78 26.97 -14.79
C THR A 169 9.12 26.54 -14.19
N GLU A 170 10.00 27.49 -13.89
CA GLU A 170 11.30 27.26 -13.27
C GLU A 170 11.16 26.65 -11.87
N VAL A 171 10.26 27.22 -11.07
CA VAL A 171 9.94 26.69 -9.73
C VAL A 171 9.35 25.29 -9.85
N ALA A 172 8.43 25.07 -10.79
CA ALA A 172 7.85 23.76 -11.01
C ALA A 172 8.90 22.71 -11.44
N TYR A 173 9.85 23.05 -12.33
CA TYR A 173 10.95 22.16 -12.69
C TYR A 173 11.77 21.72 -11.48
N ILE A 174 12.13 22.66 -10.61
CA ILE A 174 12.88 22.37 -9.37
C ILE A 174 12.06 21.45 -8.47
N LEU A 175 10.78 21.78 -8.23
CA LEU A 175 9.92 21.00 -7.34
C LEU A 175 9.68 19.58 -7.87
N PHE A 176 9.41 19.40 -9.17
CA PHE A 176 9.28 18.08 -9.78
C PHE A 176 10.60 17.31 -9.76
N GLY A 177 11.73 17.97 -9.97
CA GLY A 177 13.06 17.36 -9.86
C GLY A 177 13.31 16.78 -8.47
N ILE A 178 13.03 17.56 -7.41
CA ILE A 178 13.15 17.08 -6.02
C ILE A 178 12.09 15.99 -5.74
N ALA A 179 10.87 16.13 -6.26
CA ALA A 179 9.82 15.13 -6.10
C ALA A 179 10.22 13.78 -6.70
N MET A 180 10.94 13.79 -7.83
CA MET A 180 11.49 12.58 -8.46
C MET A 180 12.58 11.94 -7.61
N LEU A 181 13.46 12.73 -6.96
CA LEU A 181 14.41 12.20 -5.97
C LEU A 181 13.67 11.50 -4.83
N CYS A 182 12.54 12.04 -4.36
CA CYS A 182 11.69 11.37 -3.38
C CYS A 182 11.13 10.03 -3.90
N GLN A 183 10.79 9.93 -5.18
CA GLN A 183 10.35 8.65 -5.76
C GLN A 183 11.45 7.58 -5.75
N PHE A 184 12.69 7.95 -6.08
CA PHE A 184 13.83 7.05 -5.99
C PHE A 184 14.15 6.68 -4.53
N ALA A 185 14.11 7.64 -3.62
CA ALA A 185 14.29 7.40 -2.20
C ALA A 185 13.23 6.42 -1.64
N ASN A 186 11.97 6.60 -2.03
CA ASN A 186 10.88 5.67 -1.69
C ASN A 186 11.12 4.26 -2.27
N LEU A 187 11.54 4.14 -3.54
CA LEU A 187 11.89 2.86 -4.15
C LEU A 187 13.00 2.15 -3.36
N THR A 188 14.07 2.86 -3.02
CA THR A 188 15.18 2.35 -2.19
C THR A 188 14.65 1.79 -0.86
N THR A 189 13.73 2.49 -0.21
CA THR A 189 13.14 1.98 1.04
C THR A 189 12.29 0.72 0.85
N HIS A 190 11.58 0.56 -0.27
CA HIS A 190 10.84 -0.66 -0.58
C HIS A 190 11.78 -1.84 -0.85
N VAL A 191 12.90 -1.62 -1.54
CA VAL A 191 13.94 -2.64 -1.75
C VAL A 191 14.55 -3.07 -0.41
N ILE A 192 14.88 -2.13 0.48
CA ILE A 192 15.36 -2.47 1.84
C ILE A 192 14.32 -3.32 2.57
N GLN A 193 13.03 -2.93 2.53
CA GLN A 193 11.96 -3.66 3.19
C GLN A 193 11.75 -5.07 2.62
N ARG A 194 11.92 -5.26 1.31
CA ARG A 194 11.91 -6.59 0.66
C ARG A 194 12.99 -7.49 1.26
N ASN A 195 14.19 -6.95 1.44
CA ASN A 195 15.36 -7.70 1.89
C ASN A 195 15.29 -8.09 3.38
N LEU A 196 14.41 -7.47 4.18
CA LEU A 196 14.16 -7.86 5.57
C LEU A 196 13.51 -9.25 5.72
N ARG A 197 12.97 -9.81 4.63
CA ARG A 197 12.35 -11.12 4.63
C ARG A 197 13.18 -12.05 3.76
N PRO A 198 14.09 -12.89 4.30
CA PRO A 198 14.69 -13.95 3.51
C PRO A 198 13.59 -14.87 2.94
N PRO A 199 13.79 -15.49 1.76
CA PRO A 199 12.83 -16.43 1.20
C PRO A 199 12.41 -17.48 2.24
N GLY A 200 11.12 -17.59 2.55
CA GLY A 200 10.57 -18.50 3.56
C GLY A 200 10.47 -17.96 5.00
N GLY A 201 11.10 -16.82 5.33
CA GLY A 201 11.03 -16.20 6.65
C GLY A 201 9.76 -15.37 6.87
N LYS A 202 9.01 -15.65 7.96
CA LYS A 202 7.79 -14.88 8.35
C LYS A 202 8.00 -13.94 9.56
N GLY A 203 9.24 -13.80 10.05
CA GLY A 203 9.57 -12.96 11.21
C GLY A 203 9.55 -11.46 10.89
N TYR A 204 9.29 -10.64 11.90
CA TYR A 204 9.54 -9.20 11.82
C TYR A 204 11.04 -8.94 12.03
N ALA A 205 11.59 -7.97 11.30
CA ALA A 205 12.97 -7.49 11.48
C ALA A 205 12.96 -5.96 11.55
N ILE A 206 13.96 -5.38 12.22
CA ILE A 206 14.13 -3.92 12.31
C ILE A 206 14.81 -3.44 11.02
N PRO A 207 14.18 -2.55 10.22
CA PRO A 207 14.82 -1.94 9.06
C PRO A 207 16.04 -1.10 9.46
N ARG A 208 17.11 -1.16 8.67
CA ARG A 208 18.39 -0.43 8.85
C ARG A 208 18.85 0.13 7.50
N GLY A 209 19.65 1.20 7.53
CA GLY A 209 20.20 1.85 6.34
C GLY A 209 19.32 2.94 5.73
N PHE A 210 19.97 3.85 5.00
CA PHE A 210 19.36 4.99 4.32
C PHE A 210 18.49 5.83 5.28
N GLY A 211 17.19 5.95 5.05
CA GLY A 211 16.28 6.65 5.98
C GLY A 211 15.95 5.85 7.24
N PHE A 212 16.03 4.52 7.21
CA PHE A 212 15.52 3.71 8.32
C PHE A 212 16.33 3.84 9.60
N ASP A 213 17.56 4.36 9.56
CA ASP A 213 18.36 4.55 10.78
C ASP A 213 17.80 5.64 11.69
N TYR A 214 17.14 6.64 11.11
CA TYR A 214 16.60 7.80 11.83
C TYR A 214 15.08 7.72 12.03
N ILE A 215 14.36 7.16 11.04
CA ILE A 215 12.89 7.16 11.01
C ILE A 215 12.31 5.77 10.78
N THR A 216 11.16 5.49 11.38
CA THR A 216 10.55 4.15 11.36
C THR A 216 9.88 3.83 10.03
N CYS A 217 9.22 4.82 9.43
CA CYS A 217 8.45 4.67 8.21
C CYS A 217 9.04 5.50 7.07
N ALA A 218 10.33 5.28 6.76
CA ALA A 218 11.03 6.01 5.70
C ALA A 218 10.30 5.98 4.35
N ASN A 219 9.67 4.86 4.01
CA ASN A 219 8.88 4.73 2.79
C ASN A 219 7.72 5.73 2.75
N TYR A 220 6.96 5.87 3.84
CA TYR A 220 5.85 6.84 3.92
C TYR A 220 6.35 8.28 3.93
N THR A 221 7.49 8.56 4.56
CA THR A 221 8.07 9.92 4.53
C THR A 221 8.41 10.37 3.12
N PHE A 222 9.16 9.57 2.36
CA PHE A 222 9.52 9.94 0.99
C PHE A 222 8.31 9.98 0.06
N GLU A 223 7.30 9.13 0.29
CA GLU A 223 6.01 9.20 -0.40
C GLU A 223 5.32 10.55 -0.16
N ILE A 224 5.14 10.93 1.11
CA ILE A 224 4.47 12.17 1.49
C ILE A 224 5.21 13.38 0.92
N TYR A 225 6.54 13.42 1.01
CA TYR A 225 7.32 14.55 0.49
C TYR A 225 7.23 14.69 -1.03
N GLY A 226 7.30 13.57 -1.76
CA GLY A 226 7.10 13.59 -3.21
C GLY A 226 5.77 14.22 -3.60
N TRP A 227 4.69 13.87 -2.88
CA TRP A 227 3.36 14.40 -3.15
C TRP A 227 3.12 15.82 -2.64
N ILE A 228 3.77 16.26 -1.55
CA ILE A 228 3.78 17.67 -1.14
C ILE A 228 4.43 18.52 -2.23
N LEU A 229 5.56 18.07 -2.75
CA LEU A 229 6.26 18.75 -3.85
C LEU A 229 5.44 18.77 -5.13
N PHE A 230 4.75 17.66 -5.47
CA PHE A 230 3.78 17.62 -6.58
C PHE A 230 2.65 18.64 -6.39
N ALA A 231 2.05 18.70 -5.18
CA ALA A 231 0.98 19.63 -4.88
C ALA A 231 1.46 21.09 -4.93
N ALA A 232 2.68 21.36 -4.48
CA ALA A 232 3.30 22.68 -4.59
C ALA A 232 3.59 23.05 -6.06
N ALA A 233 4.09 22.10 -6.87
CA ALA A 233 4.45 22.32 -8.27
C ALA A 233 3.23 22.53 -9.17
N THR A 234 2.11 21.88 -8.86
CA THR A 234 0.85 22.03 -9.60
C THR A 234 -0.03 23.14 -9.03
N TRP A 235 0.12 23.45 -7.74
CA TRP A 235 -0.63 24.48 -7.02
C TRP A 235 -2.15 24.39 -7.22
N THR A 236 -2.71 23.20 -7.05
CA THR A 236 -4.16 22.97 -7.15
C THR A 236 -4.74 22.49 -5.81
N LEU A 237 -5.93 22.98 -5.46
CA LEU A 237 -6.65 22.53 -4.26
C LEU A 237 -6.89 21.01 -4.24
N PRO A 238 -7.29 20.35 -5.36
CA PRO A 238 -7.40 18.89 -5.41
C PRO A 238 -6.09 18.16 -5.09
N ALA A 239 -4.94 18.64 -5.58
CA ALA A 239 -3.65 18.04 -5.26
C ALA A 239 -3.32 18.17 -3.76
N LEU A 240 -3.63 19.31 -3.14
CA LEU A 240 -3.50 19.53 -1.70
C LEU A 240 -4.40 18.59 -0.89
N ILE A 241 -5.68 18.46 -1.27
CA ILE A 241 -6.62 17.54 -0.60
C ILE A 241 -6.13 16.09 -0.71
N PHE A 242 -5.66 15.69 -1.89
CA PHE A 242 -5.11 14.35 -2.13
C PHE A 242 -3.95 14.03 -1.18
N ILE A 243 -2.94 14.92 -1.10
CA ILE A 243 -1.80 14.67 -0.20
C ILE A 243 -2.21 14.74 1.26
N THR A 244 -3.11 15.65 1.67
CA THR A 244 -3.58 15.71 3.06
C THR A 244 -4.28 14.41 3.47
N ALA A 245 -5.19 13.91 2.63
CA ALA A 245 -5.89 12.66 2.89
C ALA A 245 -4.93 11.45 2.96
N GLY A 246 -4.02 11.35 1.98
CA GLY A 246 -3.01 10.29 1.93
C GLY A 246 -2.04 10.33 3.12
N ALA A 247 -1.55 11.51 3.48
CA ALA A 247 -0.65 11.72 4.62
C ALA A 247 -1.32 11.36 5.96
N ALA A 248 -2.58 11.74 6.16
CA ALA A 248 -3.34 11.39 7.36
C ALA A 248 -3.47 9.87 7.50
N GLN A 249 -3.83 9.17 6.42
CA GLN A 249 -3.95 7.71 6.42
C GLN A 249 -2.60 7.02 6.68
N MET A 250 -1.53 7.47 6.02
CA MET A 250 -0.18 6.96 6.23
C MET A 250 0.32 7.20 7.66
N ALA A 251 -0.02 8.33 8.28
CA ALA A 251 0.34 8.62 9.67
C ALA A 251 -0.31 7.63 10.65
N ILE A 252 -1.59 7.27 10.45
CA ILE A 252 -2.26 6.25 11.25
C ILE A 252 -1.53 4.91 11.13
N TRP A 253 -1.18 4.50 9.91
CA TRP A 253 -0.41 3.27 9.67
C TRP A 253 1.00 3.32 10.25
N ALA A 254 1.66 4.47 10.18
CA ALA A 254 3.00 4.68 10.69
C ALA A 254 3.05 4.52 12.21
N LYS A 255 2.10 5.15 12.92
CA LYS A 255 1.96 5.02 14.39
C LYS A 255 1.72 3.57 14.81
N ALA A 256 0.81 2.88 14.13
CA ALA A 256 0.55 1.46 14.40
C ALA A 256 1.78 0.57 14.14
N LYS A 257 2.51 0.81 13.05
CA LYS A 257 3.75 0.08 12.72
C LYS A 257 4.84 0.32 13.76
N HIS A 258 5.04 1.57 14.18
CA HIS A 258 6.03 1.94 15.18
C HIS A 258 5.73 1.31 16.54
N ALA A 259 4.48 1.41 17.02
CA ALA A 259 4.05 0.80 18.28
C ALA A 259 4.25 -0.72 18.28
N ARG A 260 3.92 -1.39 17.16
CA ARG A 260 4.13 -2.84 17.01
C ARG A 260 5.61 -3.21 17.08
N LEU A 261 6.49 -2.49 16.38
CA LEU A 261 7.93 -2.76 16.40
C LEU A 261 8.52 -2.59 17.80
N ARG A 262 8.15 -1.54 18.54
CA ARG A 262 8.57 -1.33 19.93
C ARG A 262 8.11 -2.45 20.87
N LYS A 263 6.93 -3.02 20.65
CA LYS A 263 6.42 -4.14 21.44
C LYS A 263 7.15 -5.45 21.14
N ILE A 264 7.45 -5.72 19.86
CA ILE A 264 8.16 -6.93 19.45
C ILE A 264 9.62 -6.88 19.93
N PHE A 265 10.26 -5.74 19.77
CA PHE A 265 11.66 -5.49 20.08
C PHE A 265 11.77 -4.64 21.37
N ASP A 266 11.36 -5.21 22.49
CA ASP A 266 11.29 -4.52 23.79
C ASP A 266 12.60 -4.58 24.59
N GLY A 267 13.60 -5.37 24.16
CA GLY A 267 14.85 -5.55 24.89
C GLY A 267 14.78 -6.57 26.03
N LYS A 268 13.67 -7.29 26.20
CA LYS A 268 13.47 -8.27 27.27
C LYS A 268 13.67 -9.70 26.78
N ASP A 269 14.02 -10.61 27.69
CA ASP A 269 14.13 -12.05 27.40
C ASP A 269 15.09 -12.37 26.24
N GLY A 270 16.21 -11.64 26.15
CA GLY A 270 17.19 -11.76 25.06
C GLY A 270 16.74 -11.18 23.71
N ARG A 271 15.56 -10.56 23.62
CA ARG A 271 15.09 -9.89 22.40
C ARG A 271 15.84 -8.57 22.16
N ALA A 272 16.08 -8.23 20.90
CA ALA A 272 16.67 -6.95 20.53
C ALA A 272 15.78 -5.77 20.96
N LYS A 273 16.40 -4.65 21.33
CA LYS A 273 15.69 -3.41 21.69
C LYS A 273 15.50 -2.51 20.47
N TYR A 274 14.28 -2.02 20.25
CA TYR A 274 13.98 -1.08 19.17
C TYR A 274 14.71 0.25 19.40
N PRO A 275 15.45 0.78 18.41
CA PRO A 275 16.17 2.05 18.55
C PRO A 275 15.23 3.24 18.69
N LYS A 276 15.69 4.29 19.38
CA LYS A 276 14.95 5.56 19.46
C LYS A 276 14.99 6.24 18.09
N ARG A 277 13.83 6.32 17.43
CA ARG A 277 13.66 6.86 16.08
C ARG A 277 12.38 7.68 16.02
N TRP A 278 12.33 8.64 15.13
CA TRP A 278 11.08 9.30 14.79
C TRP A 278 10.14 8.32 14.09
N ILE A 279 8.85 8.62 14.06
CA ILE A 279 7.88 7.77 13.35
C ILE A 279 8.05 8.04 11.85
N MET A 280 8.04 9.32 11.47
CA MET A 280 8.34 9.86 10.14
C MET A 280 9.25 11.10 10.31
N LEU A 281 9.75 11.69 9.23
CA LEU A 281 10.60 12.88 9.34
C LEU A 281 9.73 14.12 9.66
N PRO A 282 10.17 15.02 10.56
CA PRO A 282 9.43 16.24 10.88
C PRO A 282 9.21 17.14 9.64
N PRO A 283 8.06 17.85 9.58
CA PRO A 283 7.15 18.15 10.69
C PRO A 283 6.11 17.06 10.99
N PHE A 284 6.11 15.92 10.28
CA PHE A 284 5.01 14.97 10.30
C PHE A 284 5.23 13.78 11.26
N PHE A 285 5.42 14.02 12.57
CA PHE A 285 5.53 13.03 13.68
C PHE A 285 6.90 12.41 13.98
#